data_AF-D3RZ26-F1
#
_entry.id   AF-D3RZ26-F1
#
_cell.length_a   1.000
_cell.length_b   1.000
_cell.length_c   1.000
_cell.angle_alpha   90.00
_cell.angle_beta   90.00
_cell.angle_gamma   90.00
#
_symmetry.space_group_name_H-M   'P 1'
#
loop_
_entity.id
_entity.type
_entity.pdbx_description
1 polymer ?
#
loop_
_entity_poly.entity_id
_entity_poly.type
_entity_poly.pdbx_seq_one_letter_code
_entity_poly.pdbx_strand_id
1 'polypeptide(L)'
;MRVVRVLNSREFEVDGELSIGEFVKVGKELAVVVEVYCEDPEIVKYMSKFDLDEIKEFLPDLAEPKNYARCFLLSEGRVSIGEKVELAEDEEIKKVHWKDDDLYMPYIPELVSKYPKVAIDVIKKLESLFPEEKDVLRIIKAGLEFSRIRRVDV
;
A
#
# COMPACT_ATOMS: atom_id res chain seq x y z
N MET A 1 -3.62 -6.96 -11.47
CA MET A 1 -4.15 -6.55 -10.15
C MET A 1 -5.26 -5.54 -10.37
N ARG A 2 -6.30 -5.54 -9.54
CA ARG A 2 -7.42 -4.59 -9.63
C ARG A 2 -7.89 -4.15 -8.26
N VAL A 3 -8.44 -2.94 -8.18
CA VAL A 3 -9.07 -2.43 -6.97
C VAL A 3 -10.35 -3.22 -6.70
N VAL A 4 -10.43 -3.87 -5.55
CA VAL A 4 -11.62 -4.64 -5.14
C VAL A 4 -12.52 -3.86 -4.20
N ARG A 5 -11.94 -2.98 -3.38
CA ARG A 5 -12.68 -2.22 -2.37
C ARG A 5 -12.01 -0.87 -2.13
N VAL A 6 -12.82 0.16 -1.88
CA VAL A 6 -12.35 1.47 -1.40
C VAL A 6 -12.79 1.61 0.05
N LEU A 7 -11.85 1.78 0.97
CA LEU A 7 -12.12 1.84 2.41
C LEU A 7 -12.43 3.28 2.84
N ASN A 8 -11.64 4.23 2.36
CA ASN A 8 -11.80 5.65 2.65
C ASN A 8 -11.14 6.49 1.54
N SER A 9 -11.01 7.80 1.74
CA SER A 9 -10.42 8.71 0.75
C SER A 9 -8.94 8.43 0.41
N ARG A 10 -8.21 7.71 1.27
CA ARG A 10 -6.78 7.41 1.09
C ARG A 10 -6.46 5.93 1.10
N GLU A 11 -7.39 5.04 1.42
CA GLU A 11 -7.11 3.61 1.53
C GLU A 11 -8.06 2.79 0.67
N PHE A 12 -7.48 1.82 -0.04
CA PHE A 12 -8.19 0.89 -0.90
C PHE A 12 -7.51 -0.48 -0.87
N GLU A 13 -8.20 -1.50 -1.36
CA GLU A 13 -7.73 -2.89 -1.37
C GLU A 13 -7.61 -3.37 -2.82
N VAL A 14 -6.54 -4.13 -3.06
CA VAL A 14 -6.17 -4.64 -4.37
C VAL A 14 -6.09 -6.15 -4.30
N ASP A 15 -6.70 -6.81 -5.28
CA ASP A 15 -6.53 -8.24 -5.50
C ASP A 15 -5.24 -8.48 -6.30
N GLY A 16 -4.31 -9.21 -5.68
CA GLY A 16 -3.03 -9.59 -6.26
C GLY A 16 -1.93 -9.85 -5.24
N GLU A 17 -0.84 -10.44 -5.74
CA GLU A 17 0.39 -10.65 -4.98
C GLU A 17 1.22 -9.37 -4.96
N LEU A 18 1.20 -8.68 -3.83
CA LEU A 18 1.98 -7.47 -3.57
C LEU A 18 2.67 -7.60 -2.22
N SER A 19 3.77 -6.88 -2.06
CA SER A 19 4.56 -6.82 -0.83
C SER A 19 4.42 -5.47 -0.14
N ILE A 20 4.47 -5.46 1.19
CA ILE A 20 4.44 -4.23 1.99
C ILE A 20 5.60 -3.32 1.58
N GLY A 21 5.31 -2.04 1.36
CA GLY A 21 6.27 -1.03 0.93
C GLY A 21 6.44 -0.90 -0.59
N GLU A 22 5.79 -1.76 -1.39
CA GLU A 22 5.77 -1.59 -2.84
C GLU A 22 4.90 -0.39 -3.25
N PHE A 23 5.36 0.32 -4.27
CA PHE A 23 4.61 1.42 -4.87
C PHE A 23 3.76 0.87 -6.02
N VAL A 24 2.50 1.25 -6.03
CA VAL A 24 1.55 0.85 -7.06
C VAL A 24 0.92 2.08 -7.70
N LYS A 25 0.67 1.96 -9.00
CA LYS A 25 -0.02 2.95 -9.80
C LYS A 25 -1.44 2.50 -10.07
N VAL A 26 -2.38 3.42 -9.89
CA VAL A 26 -3.80 3.22 -10.20
C VAL A 26 -4.27 4.40 -11.05
N GLY A 27 -4.42 4.17 -12.36
CA GLY A 27 -4.70 5.24 -13.31
C GLY A 27 -3.59 6.30 -13.33
N LYS A 28 -3.87 7.49 -12.78
CA LYS A 28 -2.91 8.60 -12.61
C LYS A 28 -2.38 8.74 -11.19
N GLU A 29 -2.96 7.99 -10.26
CA GLU A 29 -2.67 8.08 -8.84
C GLU A 29 -1.56 7.10 -8.46
N LEU A 30 -0.83 7.47 -7.42
CA LEU A 30 0.23 6.66 -6.83
C LEU A 30 -0.15 6.28 -5.39
N ALA A 31 0.09 5.04 -5.03
CA ALA A 31 -0.14 4.49 -3.70
C ALA A 31 1.03 3.61 -3.25
N VAL A 32 1.09 3.31 -1.96
CA VAL A 32 2.03 2.36 -1.36
C VAL A 32 1.26 1.25 -0.64
N VAL A 33 1.74 0.02 -0.74
CA VAL A 33 1.16 -1.13 -0.04
C VAL A 33 1.52 -1.04 1.44
N VAL A 34 0.51 -0.99 2.30
CA VAL A 34 0.68 -0.83 3.75
C VAL A 34 0.49 -2.11 4.53
N GLU A 35 -0.31 -3.04 4.01
CA GLU A 35 -0.66 -4.29 4.67
C GLU A 35 -1.03 -5.32 3.61
N VAL A 36 -0.67 -6.58 3.85
CA VAL A 36 -1.01 -7.72 2.99
C VAL A 36 -1.66 -8.75 3.89
N TYR A 37 -2.82 -9.23 3.51
CA TYR A 37 -3.55 -10.24 4.27
C TYR A 37 -4.21 -11.25 3.34
N CYS A 38 -4.46 -12.41 3.91
CA CYS A 38 -5.09 -13.53 3.23
C CYS A 38 -6.50 -13.67 3.80
N GLU A 39 -7.51 -13.59 2.95
CA GLU A 39 -8.91 -13.77 3.37
C GLU A 39 -9.46 -15.07 2.80
N ASP A 40 -9.90 -15.94 3.69
CA ASP A 40 -10.65 -17.14 3.32
C ASP A 40 -12.00 -16.74 2.73
N PRO A 41 -12.45 -17.38 1.64
CA PRO A 41 -13.77 -17.15 1.07
C PRO A 41 -14.86 -17.28 2.14
N GLU A 42 -15.80 -16.33 2.21
CA GLU A 42 -16.89 -16.36 3.20
C GLU A 42 -17.65 -17.69 3.18
N ILE A 43 -17.79 -18.30 2.00
CA ILE A 43 -18.42 -19.61 1.80
C ILE A 43 -17.76 -20.71 2.66
N VAL A 44 -16.43 -20.68 2.82
CA VAL A 44 -15.67 -21.65 3.60
C VAL A 44 -16.03 -21.58 5.08
N LYS A 45 -16.45 -20.40 5.59
CA LYS A 45 -16.84 -20.20 6.99
C LYS A 45 -18.18 -20.85 7.35
N TYR A 46 -19.03 -21.11 6.36
CA TYR A 46 -20.38 -21.66 6.55
C TYR A 46 -20.54 -23.12 6.13
N MET A 47 -19.48 -23.73 5.61
CA MET A 47 -19.53 -25.08 5.04
C MET A 47 -18.90 -26.15 5.91
N SER A 48 -19.44 -27.37 5.82
CA SER A 48 -18.88 -28.53 6.50
C SER A 48 -17.64 -29.05 5.76
N LYS A 49 -16.73 -29.75 6.46
CA LYS A 49 -15.48 -30.27 5.84
C LYS A 49 -15.74 -31.18 4.63
N PHE A 50 -16.86 -31.91 4.61
CA PHE A 50 -17.22 -32.81 3.51
C PHE A 50 -17.62 -32.05 2.24
N ASP A 51 -18.32 -30.92 2.39
CA ASP A 51 -18.77 -30.13 1.24
C ASP A 51 -17.62 -29.28 0.63
N LEU A 52 -16.57 -29.01 1.41
CA LEU A 52 -15.38 -28.27 0.96
C LEU A 52 -14.54 -29.05 -0.06
N ASP A 53 -14.47 -30.38 0.08
CA ASP A 53 -13.72 -31.23 -0.85
C ASP A 53 -14.47 -31.38 -2.19
N GLU A 54 -15.80 -31.45 -2.17
CA GLU A 54 -16.63 -31.42 -3.38
C GLU A 54 -16.56 -30.05 -4.09
N ILE A 55 -16.66 -28.92 -3.38
CA ILE A 55 -16.53 -27.61 -4.03
C ILE A 55 -15.13 -27.39 -4.60
N LYS A 56 -14.06 -27.87 -3.96
CA LYS A 56 -12.72 -27.79 -4.55
C LYS A 56 -12.61 -28.52 -5.88
N GLU A 57 -13.33 -29.63 -6.06
CA GLU A 57 -13.38 -30.35 -7.34
C GLU A 57 -14.20 -29.62 -8.41
N PHE A 58 -15.29 -28.96 -8.03
CA PHE A 58 -16.22 -28.33 -9.00
C PHE A 58 -15.95 -26.85 -9.27
N LEU A 59 -15.49 -26.10 -8.27
CA LEU A 59 -15.30 -24.64 -8.28
C LEU A 59 -14.08 -24.24 -7.40
N PRO A 60 -12.84 -24.55 -7.84
CA PRO A 60 -11.63 -24.29 -7.05
C PRO A 60 -11.46 -22.80 -6.71
N ASP A 61 -11.84 -21.88 -7.61
CA ASP A 61 -11.74 -20.42 -7.45
C ASP A 61 -12.53 -19.85 -6.24
N LEU A 62 -13.53 -20.61 -5.75
CA LEU A 62 -14.37 -20.24 -4.60
C LEU A 62 -13.86 -20.83 -3.28
N ALA A 63 -12.93 -21.77 -3.35
CA ALA A 63 -12.36 -22.45 -2.19
C ALA A 63 -10.94 -21.99 -1.85
N GLU A 64 -10.24 -21.36 -2.80
CA GLU A 64 -8.88 -20.88 -2.56
C GLU A 64 -8.86 -19.54 -1.81
N PRO A 65 -8.01 -19.42 -0.78
CA PRO A 65 -7.80 -18.16 -0.08
C PRO A 65 -7.26 -17.09 -1.03
N LYS A 66 -7.83 -15.89 -0.97
CA LYS A 66 -7.42 -14.76 -1.81
C LYS A 66 -6.50 -13.82 -1.03
N ASN A 67 -5.44 -13.38 -1.69
CA ASN A 67 -4.51 -12.41 -1.14
C ASN A 67 -4.97 -11.01 -1.50
N TYR A 68 -5.14 -10.18 -0.48
CA TYR A 68 -5.48 -8.77 -0.63
C TYR A 68 -4.37 -7.90 -0.07
N ALA A 69 -4.08 -6.83 -0.81
CA ALA A 69 -3.13 -5.82 -0.41
C ALA A 69 -3.88 -4.52 -0.13
N ARG A 70 -3.78 -4.02 1.11
CA ARG A 70 -4.26 -2.68 1.46
C ARG A 70 -3.22 -1.68 1.02
N CYS A 71 -3.67 -0.70 0.26
CA CYS A 71 -2.85 0.37 -0.31
C CYS A 71 -3.25 1.71 0.29
N PHE A 72 -2.27 2.58 0.51
CA PHE A 72 -2.44 3.95 0.97
C PHE A 72 -2.04 4.92 -0.15
N LEU A 73 -2.96 5.81 -0.51
CA LEU A 73 -2.83 6.80 -1.57
C LEU A 73 -1.83 7.89 -1.17
N LEU A 74 -0.81 8.09 -1.99
CA LEU A 74 0.22 9.15 -1.81
C LEU A 74 -0.17 10.45 -2.53
N SER A 75 -1.20 10.38 -3.37
CA SER A 75 -1.72 11.47 -4.19
C SER A 75 -3.07 11.95 -3.66
N GLU A 76 -3.54 13.11 -4.11
CA GLU A 76 -4.82 13.69 -3.65
C GLU A 76 -6.03 13.28 -4.50
N GLY A 77 -5.85 12.41 -5.50
CA GLY A 77 -6.92 11.98 -6.37
C GLY A 77 -7.87 10.96 -5.75
N ARG A 78 -8.67 10.34 -6.62
CA ARG A 78 -9.68 9.34 -6.23
C ARG A 78 -9.45 8.06 -7.01
N VAL A 79 -9.69 6.95 -6.33
CA VAL A 79 -9.60 5.60 -6.89
C VAL A 79 -10.98 4.97 -6.89
N SER A 80 -11.32 4.26 -7.95
CA SER A 80 -12.60 3.57 -8.14
C SER A 80 -12.42 2.05 -8.12
N ILE A 81 -13.47 1.35 -7.71
CA ILE A 81 -13.51 -0.12 -7.76
C ILE A 81 -13.40 -0.58 -9.22
N GLY A 82 -12.59 -1.62 -9.45
CA GLY A 82 -12.34 -2.20 -10.76
C GLY A 82 -11.21 -1.55 -11.55
N GLU A 83 -10.62 -0.45 -11.06
CA GLU A 83 -9.45 0.17 -11.71
C GLU A 83 -8.25 -0.78 -11.74
N LYS A 84 -7.49 -0.70 -12.84
CA LYS A 84 -6.29 -1.52 -13.04
C LYS A 84 -5.17 -0.98 -12.14
N VAL A 85 -4.53 -1.90 -11.42
CA VAL A 85 -3.37 -1.62 -10.58
C VAL A 85 -2.14 -2.27 -11.17
N GLU A 86 -1.06 -1.52 -11.24
CA GLU A 86 0.26 -1.92 -11.75
C GLU A 86 1.34 -1.50 -10.76
N LEU A 87 2.50 -2.16 -10.78
CA LEU A 87 3.66 -1.68 -10.03
C LEU A 87 4.11 -0.35 -10.62
N ALA A 88 4.39 0.63 -9.76
CA ALA A 88 4.84 1.94 -10.19
C ALA A 88 6.31 1.91 -10.59
N GLU A 89 6.63 2.52 -11.73
CA GLU A 89 8.02 2.72 -12.14
C GLU A 89 8.65 3.90 -11.39
N ASP A 90 9.98 3.89 -11.28
CA ASP A 90 10.72 4.93 -10.56
C ASP A 90 10.46 6.34 -11.11
N GLU A 91 10.25 6.48 -12.43
CA GLU A 91 9.89 7.76 -13.04
C GLU A 91 8.52 8.27 -12.59
N GLU A 92 7.57 7.37 -12.36
CA GLU A 92 6.20 7.71 -11.94
C GLU A 92 6.19 8.14 -10.48
N ILE A 93 6.96 7.43 -9.65
CA ILE A 93 7.20 7.84 -8.26
C ILE A 93 7.79 9.24 -8.24
N LYS A 94 8.82 9.52 -9.07
CA LYS A 94 9.44 10.84 -9.14
C LYS A 94 8.46 11.93 -9.52
N LYS A 95 7.63 11.72 -10.55
CA LYS A 95 6.65 12.71 -11.04
C LYS A 95 5.64 13.12 -9.97
N VAL A 96 5.20 12.20 -9.11
CA VAL A 96 4.23 12.53 -8.05
C VAL A 96 4.88 13.29 -6.89
N HIS A 97 6.16 13.07 -6.66
CA HIS A 97 6.90 13.65 -5.53
C HIS A 97 7.64 14.94 -5.87
N TRP A 98 7.64 15.36 -7.13
CA TRP A 98 8.32 16.57 -7.59
C TRP A 98 7.30 17.57 -8.14
N LYS A 99 7.15 18.72 -7.48
CA LYS A 99 6.17 19.74 -7.84
C LYS A 99 6.74 21.13 -7.62
N ASP A 100 6.63 21.98 -8.64
CA ASP A 100 7.07 23.38 -8.59
C ASP A 100 8.54 23.53 -8.14
N ASP A 101 9.41 22.66 -8.67
CA ASP A 101 10.85 22.54 -8.33
C ASP A 101 11.17 22.15 -6.88
N ASP A 102 10.17 21.69 -6.12
CA ASP A 102 10.31 21.24 -4.74
C ASP A 102 9.84 19.79 -4.54
N LEU A 103 10.42 19.14 -3.53
CA LEU A 103 9.99 17.83 -3.06
C LEU A 103 8.65 17.93 -2.32
N TYR A 104 7.62 17.29 -2.86
CA TYR A 104 6.24 17.39 -2.39
C TYR A 104 5.76 16.07 -1.76
N MET A 105 5.45 16.09 -0.46
CA MET A 105 5.07 14.90 0.31
C MET A 105 4.00 15.19 1.38
N PRO A 106 2.82 15.72 1.01
CA PRO A 106 1.79 16.16 1.97
C PRO A 106 1.19 15.01 2.80
N TYR A 107 1.36 13.77 2.35
CA TYR A 107 0.77 12.57 2.94
C TYR A 107 1.57 12.03 4.14
N ILE A 108 2.83 12.45 4.31
CA ILE A 108 3.75 11.88 5.31
C ILE A 108 3.19 11.92 6.74
N PRO A 109 2.60 13.01 7.25
CA PRO A 109 2.08 13.04 8.61
C PRO A 109 1.03 11.95 8.88
N GLU A 110 0.11 11.71 7.94
CA GLU A 110 -0.91 10.68 8.08
C GLU A 110 -0.32 9.27 7.97
N LEU A 111 0.56 9.06 6.98
CA LEU A 111 1.24 7.79 6.77
C LEU A 111 2.07 7.39 7.99
N VAL A 112 2.76 8.34 8.63
CA VAL A 112 3.54 8.12 9.87
C VAL A 112 2.62 7.77 11.04
N SER A 113 1.46 8.42 11.14
CA SER A 113 0.53 8.18 12.23
C SER A 113 -0.06 6.77 12.17
N LYS A 114 -0.43 6.29 10.98
CA LYS A 114 -1.08 4.99 10.79
C LYS A 114 -0.09 3.85 10.53
N TYR A 115 0.93 4.09 9.71
CA TYR A 115 1.84 3.09 9.16
C TYR A 115 3.32 3.53 9.26
N PRO A 116 3.87 3.70 10.48
CA PRO A 116 5.19 4.31 10.69
C PRO A 116 6.35 3.52 10.05
N LYS A 117 6.25 2.18 9.94
CA LYS A 117 7.28 1.37 9.27
C LYS A 117 7.29 1.65 7.77
N VAL A 118 6.11 1.66 7.15
CA VAL A 118 5.95 1.93 5.71
C VAL A 118 6.39 3.36 5.38
N ALA A 119 6.07 4.33 6.24
CA ALA A 119 6.56 5.70 6.08
C ALA A 119 8.09 5.77 5.98
N ILE A 120 8.81 5.03 6.84
CA ILE A 120 10.29 4.96 6.78
C ILE A 120 10.76 4.34 5.47
N ASP A 121 10.10 3.28 5.00
CA ASP A 121 10.48 2.59 3.77
C ASP A 121 10.21 3.44 2.52
N VAL A 122 9.12 4.23 2.53
CA VAL A 122 8.84 5.26 1.53
C VAL A 122 9.97 6.28 1.50
N ILE A 123 10.35 6.85 2.65
CA ILE A 123 11.45 7.83 2.70
C ILE A 123 12.78 7.22 2.20
N LYS A 124 13.11 5.97 2.55
CA LYS A 124 14.30 5.29 2.03
C LYS A 124 14.27 5.14 0.51
N LYS A 125 13.11 4.82 -0.07
CA LYS A 125 12.96 4.74 -1.53
C LYS A 125 13.14 6.12 -2.16
N LEU A 126 12.60 7.17 -1.55
CA LEU A 126 12.79 8.53 -2.04
C LEU A 126 14.25 9.00 -1.93
N GLU A 127 14.99 8.59 -0.88
CA GLU A 127 16.44 8.88 -0.75
C GLU A 127 17.27 8.33 -1.91
N SER A 128 16.86 7.19 -2.50
CA SER A 128 17.54 6.63 -3.67
C SER A 128 17.11 7.28 -4.98
N LEU A 129 15.87 7.79 -5.05
CA LEU A 129 15.32 8.43 -6.24
C LEU A 129 15.72 9.90 -6.38
N PHE A 130 15.90 10.61 -5.26
CA PHE A 130 16.23 12.03 -5.17
C PHE A 130 17.54 12.22 -4.41
N PRO A 131 18.69 11.90 -5.03
CA PRO A 131 19.99 11.99 -4.37
C PRO A 131 20.36 13.43 -3.97
N GLU A 132 19.81 14.42 -4.67
CA GLU A 132 20.02 15.85 -4.40
C GLU A 132 19.36 16.28 -3.08
N GLU A 133 18.19 15.70 -2.75
CA GLU A 133 17.42 15.99 -1.53
C GLU A 133 17.74 15.03 -0.37
N LYS A 134 18.80 14.23 -0.51
CA LYS A 134 19.10 13.13 0.40
C LYS A 134 19.29 13.57 1.85
N ASP A 135 19.91 14.73 2.09
CA ASP A 135 20.15 15.21 3.45
C ASP A 135 18.83 15.61 4.13
N VAL A 136 17.91 16.25 3.41
CA VAL A 136 16.57 16.58 3.90
C VAL A 136 15.80 15.31 4.22
N LEU A 137 15.79 14.35 3.31
CA LEU A 137 15.11 13.06 3.49
C LEU A 137 15.67 12.27 4.70
N ARG A 138 16.98 12.31 4.91
CA ARG A 138 17.64 11.72 6.09
C ARG A 138 17.20 12.37 7.39
N ILE A 139 17.10 13.70 7.42
CA ILE A 139 16.61 14.43 8.60
C ILE A 139 15.17 14.02 8.91
N ILE A 140 14.31 13.96 7.89
CA ILE A 140 12.92 13.50 8.04
C ILE A 140 12.90 12.09 8.62
N LYS A 141 13.63 11.15 8.01
CA LYS A 141 13.73 9.76 8.46
C LYS A 141 14.17 9.64 9.92
N ALA A 142 15.23 10.36 10.31
CA ALA A 142 15.71 10.37 11.69
C ALA A 142 14.64 10.89 12.67
N GLY A 143 13.88 11.92 12.29
CA GLY A 143 12.74 12.42 13.05
C GLY A 143 11.62 11.39 13.21
N LEU A 144 11.34 10.60 12.16
CA LEU A 144 10.35 9.51 12.20
C LEU A 144 10.80 8.38 13.13
N GLU A 145 12.06 7.96 13.03
CA GLU A 145 12.65 6.92 13.88
C GLU A 145 12.67 7.35 15.36
N PHE A 146 13.07 8.59 15.65
CA PHE A 146 13.07 9.13 17.01
C PHE A 146 11.66 9.20 17.62
N SER A 147 10.68 9.67 16.86
CA SER A 147 9.27 9.72 17.30
C SER A 147 8.74 8.34 17.68
N ARG A 148 9.23 7.29 17.02
CA ARG A 148 8.87 5.90 17.33
C ARG A 148 9.48 5.43 18.65
N ILE A 149 10.75 5.75 18.92
CA ILE A 149 11.43 5.42 20.18
C ILE A 149 10.69 6.07 21.35
N ARG A 150 10.37 7.37 21.24
CA ARG A 150 9.66 8.10 22.29
C ARG A 150 8.28 7.53 22.63
N ARG A 151 7.59 6.87 21.67
CA ARG A 151 6.30 6.21 21.93
C ARG A 151 6.43 4.87 22.67
N VAL A 152 7.62 4.27 22.70
CA VAL A 152 7.89 3.01 23.42
C VAL A 152 8.25 3.28 24.89
N ASP A 153 8.77 4.47 25.19
CA ASP A 153 9.18 4.88 26.54
C ASP A 153 8.01 5.39 27.43
N VAL A 154 6.75 5.28 26.97
CA VAL A 154 5.54 5.75 27.68
C VAL A 154 4.57 4.61 27.94
#